data_AF-A0A976DPB2-F1
#
_entry.id   AF-A0A976DPB2-F1
#
_cell.length_a   1.000
_cell.length_b   1.000
_cell.length_c   1.000
_cell.angle_alpha   90.00
_cell.angle_beta   90.00
_cell.angle_gamma   90.00
#
_symmetry.space_group_name_H-M   'P 1'
#
loop_
_entity.id
_entity.type
_entity.pdbx_description
1 polymer ?
#
loop_
_entity_poly.entity_id
_entity_poly.type
_entity_poly.pdbx_seq_one_letter_code
_entity_poly.pdbx_strand_id
1 'polypeptide(L)'
;MERNHREDHYVARVGWLRAAVLGANDGIVSTASLIVGVAAASGRAEVLIAGMAGLAAGALSMAAGEYVSVSSQADTEKADITREAAEIAADPAEELRALAGIYERRGVPADLAAQVAAALHAKDALGAHVRDELGISEHTEAKPLIAAGASALTFAV
;
A
#
# COMPACT_ATOMS: atom_id res chain seq x y z
N MET A 1 -20.58 -10.27 -31.10
CA MET A 1 -20.79 -9.55 -29.83
C MET A 1 -19.99 -10.26 -28.76
N GLU A 2 -18.77 -9.79 -28.48
CA GLU A 2 -18.00 -10.28 -27.33
C GLU A 2 -18.66 -9.74 -26.07
N ARG A 3 -19.05 -10.66 -25.18
CA ARG A 3 -19.48 -10.30 -23.83
C ARG A 3 -18.23 -9.86 -23.07
N ASN A 4 -18.13 -8.57 -22.78
CA ASN A 4 -17.09 -8.03 -21.92
C ASN A 4 -17.30 -8.61 -20.51
N HIS A 5 -16.56 -9.67 -20.18
CA HIS A 5 -16.50 -10.20 -18.82
C HIS A 5 -15.70 -9.19 -17.99
N ARG A 6 -16.40 -8.32 -17.26
CA ARG A 6 -15.78 -7.51 -16.21
C ARG A 6 -15.65 -8.38 -14.97
N GLU A 7 -14.43 -8.78 -14.66
CA GLU A 7 -14.09 -9.36 -13.36
C GLU A 7 -13.79 -8.23 -12.38
N ASP A 8 -14.54 -8.20 -11.27
CA ASP A 8 -14.27 -7.25 -10.19
C ASP A 8 -13.14 -7.79 -9.31
N HIS A 9 -11.96 -7.17 -9.39
CA HIS A 9 -10.83 -7.51 -8.52
C HIS A 9 -10.76 -6.59 -7.31
N TYR A 10 -10.83 -7.17 -6.10
CA TYR A 10 -10.79 -6.41 -4.84
C TYR A 10 -9.38 -6.12 -4.32
N VAL A 11 -8.34 -6.66 -4.96
CA VAL A 11 -6.94 -6.55 -4.48
C VAL A 11 -6.48 -5.09 -4.34
N ALA A 12 -6.96 -4.20 -5.22
CA ALA A 12 -6.68 -2.76 -5.17
C ALA A 12 -7.21 -2.06 -3.90
N ARG A 13 -8.08 -2.71 -3.12
CA ARG A 13 -8.67 -2.18 -1.90
C ARG A 13 -7.91 -2.60 -0.64
N VAL A 14 -6.99 -3.55 -0.75
CA VAL A 14 -6.32 -4.18 0.41
C VAL A 14 -5.61 -3.14 1.28
N GLY A 15 -4.95 -2.15 0.66
CA GLY A 15 -4.22 -1.11 1.41
C GLY A 15 -5.09 -0.35 2.41
N TRP A 16 -6.18 0.26 1.95
CA TRP A 16 -7.07 1.03 2.83
C TRP A 16 -7.94 0.14 3.71
N LEU A 17 -8.29 -1.07 3.25
CA LEU A 17 -9.06 -2.02 4.05
C LEU A 17 -8.25 -2.53 5.25
N ARG A 18 -6.95 -2.80 5.07
CA ARG A 18 -6.05 -3.14 6.18
C ARG A 18 -6.02 -2.02 7.21
N ALA A 19 -5.82 -0.78 6.76
CA ALA A 19 -5.80 0.38 7.64
C ALA A 19 -7.13 0.56 8.40
N ALA A 20 -8.27 0.35 7.72
CA ALA A 20 -9.60 0.40 8.32
C ALA A 20 -9.82 -0.69 9.40
N VAL A 21 -9.42 -1.93 9.12
CA VAL A 21 -9.59 -3.04 10.08
C VAL A 21 -8.73 -2.82 11.32
N LEU A 22 -7.48 -2.36 11.14
CA LEU A 22 -6.60 -2.02 12.26
C LEU A 22 -7.14 -0.83 13.06
N GLY A 23 -7.64 0.21 12.39
CA GLY A 23 -8.32 1.36 13.00
C GLY A 23 -9.48 0.94 13.90
N ALA A 24 -10.44 0.19 13.35
CA ALA A 24 -11.58 -0.32 14.11
C ALA A 24 -11.17 -1.19 15.31
N ASN A 25 -10.23 -2.12 15.10
CA ASN A 25 -9.79 -3.02 16.16
C ASN A 25 -9.15 -2.24 17.32
N ASP A 26 -8.23 -1.33 17.03
CA ASP A 26 -7.60 -0.50 18.05
C ASP A 26 -8.59 0.45 18.71
N GLY A 27 -9.52 1.05 17.95
CA GLY A 27 -10.55 1.93 18.46
C GLY A 27 -11.42 1.27 19.52
N ILE A 28 -11.98 0.10 19.20
CA ILE A 28 -12.83 -0.68 20.10
C ILE A 28 -12.03 -1.11 21.34
N VAL A 29 -10.87 -1.74 21.16
CA VAL A 29 -10.13 -2.32 22.27
C VAL A 29 -9.57 -1.25 23.20
N SER A 30 -8.91 -0.23 22.65
CA SER A 30 -8.25 0.80 23.46
C SER A 30 -9.27 1.73 24.15
N THR A 31 -10.29 2.19 23.43
CA THR A 31 -11.28 3.14 23.99
C THR A 31 -12.15 2.45 25.04
N ALA A 32 -12.61 1.21 24.79
CA ALA A 32 -13.38 0.47 25.78
C ALA A 32 -12.56 0.17 27.03
N SER A 33 -11.31 -0.27 26.88
CA SER A 33 -10.41 -0.55 28.01
C SER A 33 -10.15 0.71 28.84
N LEU A 34 -9.94 1.86 28.18
CA LEU A 34 -9.77 3.14 28.85
C LEU A 34 -11.03 3.54 29.63
N ILE A 35 -12.20 3.48 29.00
CA ILE A 35 -13.49 3.83 29.62
C ILE A 35 -13.77 2.93 30.83
N VAL A 36 -13.59 1.62 30.70
CA VAL A 36 -13.79 0.66 31.80
C VAL A 36 -12.83 0.94 32.96
N GLY A 37 -11.56 1.20 32.66
CA GLY A 37 -10.55 1.51 33.67
C GLY A 37 -10.86 2.79 34.45
N VAL A 38 -11.24 3.87 33.76
CA VAL A 38 -11.59 5.15 34.40
C VAL A 38 -12.91 5.03 35.18
N ALA A 39 -13.90 4.32 34.65
CA ALA A 39 -15.20 4.13 35.29
C ALA A 39 -15.13 3.35 36.61
N ALA A 40 -14.10 2.51 36.79
CA ALA A 40 -13.89 1.78 38.04
C ALA A 40 -13.52 2.69 39.23
N ALA A 41 -13.04 3.91 38.97
CA ALA A 41 -12.52 4.81 40.00
C ALA A 41 -13.06 6.24 39.93
N SER A 42 -13.88 6.59 38.94
CA SER A 42 -14.28 7.98 38.64
C SER A 42 -15.77 8.14 38.36
N GLY A 43 -16.23 9.40 38.34
CA GLY A 43 -17.61 9.77 37.99
C GLY A 43 -17.87 9.83 36.49
N ARG A 44 -19.13 10.12 36.13
CA ARG A 44 -19.59 10.15 34.73
C ARG A 44 -18.87 11.20 33.89
N ALA A 45 -18.58 12.38 34.45
CA ALA A 45 -17.96 13.48 33.70
C ALA A 45 -16.53 13.12 33.31
N GLU A 46 -15.77 12.55 34.25
CA GLU A 46 -14.40 12.09 34.06
C GLU A 46 -14.32 10.98 33.01
N VAL A 47 -15.25 10.03 33.05
CA VAL A 47 -15.35 8.95 32.04
C VAL A 47 -15.60 9.51 30.64
N LEU A 48 -16.53 10.47 30.50
CA LEU A 48 -16.82 11.08 29.19
C LEU A 48 -15.64 11.88 28.65
N ILE A 49 -14.96 12.65 29.51
CA ILE A 49 -13.76 13.41 29.12
C ILE A 49 -12.66 12.44 28.68
N ALA A 50 -12.40 11.39 29.46
CA ALA A 50 -11.38 10.39 29.14
C ALA A 50 -11.70 9.64 27.83
N GLY A 51 -12.95 9.21 27.64
CA GLY A 51 -13.38 8.53 26.42
C GLY A 51 -13.24 9.41 25.18
N MET A 52 -13.70 10.66 25.23
CA MET A 52 -13.56 11.61 24.12
C MET A 52 -12.10 11.97 23.82
N ALA A 53 -11.30 12.19 24.86
CA ALA A 53 -9.87 12.49 24.71
C ALA A 53 -9.12 11.29 24.14
N GLY A 54 -9.38 10.08 24.64
CA GLY A 54 -8.79 8.84 24.14
C GLY A 54 -9.19 8.55 22.70
N LEU A 55 -10.46 8.74 22.35
CA LEU A 55 -10.96 8.58 20.99
C LEU A 55 -10.27 9.56 20.02
N ALA A 56 -10.20 10.85 20.37
CA ALA A 56 -9.56 11.86 19.54
C ALA A 56 -8.05 11.62 19.41
N ALA A 57 -7.35 11.38 20.53
CA ALA A 57 -5.91 11.14 20.54
C ALA A 57 -5.55 9.86 19.78
N GLY A 58 -6.29 8.78 19.99
CA GLY A 58 -6.08 7.50 19.32
C GLY A 58 -6.35 7.56 17.82
N ALA A 59 -7.46 8.19 17.38
CA ALA A 59 -7.77 8.36 15.97
C ALA A 59 -6.68 9.18 15.25
N LEU A 60 -6.22 10.28 15.86
CA LEU A 60 -5.15 11.11 15.30
C LEU A 60 -3.82 10.34 15.24
N SER A 61 -3.49 9.58 16.28
CA SER A 61 -2.28 8.75 16.31
C SER A 61 -2.30 7.68 15.22
N MET A 62 -3.46 7.03 15.00
CA MET A 62 -3.63 6.04 13.94
C MET A 62 -3.50 6.66 12.55
N ALA A 63 -4.17 7.79 12.30
CA ALA A 63 -4.02 8.52 11.04
C ALA A 63 -2.56 8.91 10.77
N ALA A 64 -1.89 9.50 11.77
CA ALA A 64 -0.50 9.92 11.63
C ALA A 64 0.44 8.74 11.36
N GLY A 65 0.30 7.65 12.13
CA GLY A 65 1.11 6.45 11.96
C GLY A 65 0.93 5.81 10.59
N GLU A 66 -0.32 5.65 10.14
CA GLU A 66 -0.62 5.05 8.84
C GLU A 66 -0.20 5.99 7.69
N TYR A 67 -0.37 7.31 7.82
CA TYR A 67 0.13 8.28 6.86
C TYR A 67 1.65 8.18 6.71
N VAL A 68 2.39 8.21 7.81
CA VAL A 68 3.86 8.14 7.79
C VAL A 68 4.32 6.81 7.20
N SER A 69 3.73 5.69 7.62
CA SER A 69 4.08 4.36 7.12
C SER A 69 3.89 4.24 5.62
N VAL A 70 2.71 4.62 5.10
CA VAL A 70 2.41 4.50 3.66
C VAL A 70 3.15 5.57 2.86
N SER A 71 3.44 6.73 3.43
CA SER A 71 4.28 7.74 2.78
C SER A 71 5.72 7.25 2.63
N SER A 72 6.29 6.59 3.64
CA SER A 72 7.63 5.98 3.54
C SER A 72 7.69 4.89 2.46
N GLN A 73 6.60 4.13 2.28
CA GLN A 73 6.48 3.21 1.15
C GLN A 73 6.52 3.97 -0.18
N ALA A 74 5.70 5.02 -0.34
CA ALA A 74 5.65 5.82 -1.56
C ALA A 74 7.01 6.47 -1.90
N ASP A 75 7.73 6.95 -0.88
CA ASP A 75 9.06 7.53 -1.05
C ASP A 75 10.08 6.48 -1.52
N THR A 76 9.99 5.25 -0.98
CA THR A 76 10.86 4.12 -1.39
C THR A 76 10.56 3.71 -2.83
N GLU A 77 9.28 3.53 -3.17
CA GLU A 77 8.84 3.22 -4.55
C GLU A 77 9.35 4.28 -5.54
N LYS A 78 9.22 5.57 -5.20
CA LYS A 78 9.69 6.67 -6.04
C LYS A 78 11.22 6.67 -6.20
N ALA A 79 11.95 6.36 -5.13
CA ALA A 79 13.41 6.28 -5.17
C ALA A 79 13.88 5.14 -6.08
N ASP A 80 13.26 3.96 -5.96
CA ASP A 80 13.58 2.82 -6.83
C ASP A 80 13.21 3.09 -8.29
N ILE A 81 12.05 3.69 -8.58
CA ILE A 81 11.67 4.12 -9.95
C ILE A 81 12.69 5.09 -10.53
N THR A 82 13.20 6.01 -9.72
CA THR A 82 14.22 6.99 -10.17
C THR A 82 15.56 6.31 -10.45
N ARG A 83 15.94 5.33 -9.63
CA ARG A 83 17.16 4.53 -9.85
C ARG A 83 17.04 3.70 -11.13
N GLU A 84 15.92 2.99 -11.30
CA GLU A 84 15.62 2.16 -12.46
C GLU A 84 15.69 2.97 -13.77
N ALA A 85 15.10 4.17 -13.77
CA ALA A 85 15.17 5.06 -14.93
C ALA A 85 16.61 5.48 -15.27
N ALA A 86 17.48 5.62 -14.27
CA ALA A 86 18.90 5.93 -14.47
C ALA A 86 19.68 4.71 -14.96
N GLU A 87 19.37 3.51 -14.48
CA GLU A 87 19.96 2.23 -14.90
C GLU A 87 19.62 1.93 -16.37
N ILE A 88 18.34 2.05 -16.75
CA ILE A 88 17.88 1.92 -18.14
C ILE A 88 18.58 2.93 -19.06
N ALA A 89 18.80 4.16 -18.61
CA ALA A 89 19.50 5.17 -19.40
C ALA A 89 21.01 4.91 -19.53
N ALA A 90 21.63 4.27 -18.53
CA ALA A 90 23.05 3.99 -18.47
C ALA A 90 23.45 2.78 -19.32
N ASP A 91 22.72 1.66 -19.23
CA ASP A 91 22.94 0.47 -20.05
C ASP A 91 21.61 -0.23 -20.42
N PRO A 92 20.92 0.24 -21.49
CA PRO A 92 19.68 -0.37 -21.95
C PRO A 92 19.83 -1.85 -22.35
N ALA A 93 21.02 -2.27 -22.77
CA ALA A 93 21.26 -3.64 -23.21
C ALA A 93 21.45 -4.60 -22.02
N GLU A 94 21.99 -4.11 -20.91
CA GLU A 94 21.99 -4.83 -19.63
C GLU A 94 20.58 -4.96 -19.06
N GLU A 95 19.82 -3.87 -19.02
CA GLU A 95 18.46 -3.89 -18.49
C GLU A 95 17.53 -4.80 -19.30
N LEU A 96 17.64 -4.80 -20.63
CA LEU A 96 16.89 -5.73 -21.46
C LEU A 96 17.21 -7.20 -21.14
N ARG A 97 18.48 -7.52 -20.84
CA ARG A 97 18.89 -8.87 -20.42
C ARG A 97 18.36 -9.20 -19.02
N ALA A 98 18.36 -8.24 -18.10
CA ALA A 98 17.80 -8.40 -16.76
C ALA A 98 16.30 -8.73 -16.83
N LEU A 99 15.53 -7.96 -17.62
CA LEU A 99 14.12 -8.18 -17.86
C LEU A 99 13.84 -9.56 -18.48
N ALA A 100 14.61 -9.97 -19.50
CA ALA A 100 14.50 -11.32 -20.06
C ALA A 100 14.75 -12.40 -18.99
N GLY A 101 15.77 -12.20 -18.15
CA GLY A 101 16.08 -13.09 -17.03
C GLY A 101 14.93 -13.23 -16.01
N ILE A 102 14.12 -12.19 -15.80
CA ILE A 102 12.91 -12.28 -14.95
C ILE A 102 11.91 -13.28 -15.55
N TYR A 103 11.66 -13.22 -16.86
CA TYR A 103 10.76 -14.13 -17.55
C TYR A 103 11.30 -15.56 -17.60
N GLU A 104 12.61 -15.73 -17.78
CA GLU A 104 13.25 -17.05 -17.69
C GLU A 104 13.03 -17.70 -16.32
N ARG A 105 13.24 -16.94 -15.23
CA ARG A 105 12.99 -17.43 -13.86
C ARG A 105 11.52 -17.77 -13.61
N ARG A 106 10.59 -17.14 -14.33
CA ARG A 106 9.15 -17.46 -14.30
C ARG A 106 8.79 -18.69 -15.16
N GLY A 107 9.76 -19.30 -15.85
CA GLY A 107 9.60 -20.52 -16.62
C GLY A 107 9.44 -20.32 -18.13
N VAL A 108 9.66 -19.09 -18.64
CA VAL A 108 9.64 -18.81 -20.08
C VAL A 108 10.96 -19.29 -20.71
N PRO A 109 10.95 -20.07 -21.81
CA PRO A 109 12.17 -20.43 -22.53
C PRO A 109 12.99 -19.18 -22.94
N ALA A 110 14.33 -19.26 -22.89
CA ALA A 110 15.21 -18.10 -23.07
C ALA A 110 14.97 -17.31 -24.37
N ASP A 111 14.73 -18.01 -25.48
CA ASP A 111 14.44 -17.39 -26.77
C ASP A 111 13.11 -16.61 -26.76
N LEU A 112 12.10 -17.13 -26.09
CA LEU A 112 10.81 -16.46 -25.92
C LEU A 112 10.89 -15.35 -24.88
N ALA A 113 11.65 -15.52 -23.80
CA ALA A 113 11.85 -14.51 -22.76
C ALA A 113 12.53 -13.26 -23.32
N ALA A 114 13.55 -13.43 -24.17
CA ALA A 114 14.19 -12.34 -24.89
C ALA A 114 13.21 -11.59 -25.80
N GLN A 115 12.33 -12.31 -26.51
CA GLN A 115 11.30 -11.71 -27.37
C GLN A 115 10.26 -10.93 -26.55
N VAL A 116 9.81 -11.49 -25.42
CA VAL A 116 8.86 -10.83 -24.51
C VAL A 116 9.46 -9.56 -23.93
N ALA A 117 10.69 -9.64 -23.40
CA ALA A 117 11.40 -8.49 -22.86
C ALA A 117 11.57 -7.40 -23.92
N ALA A 118 12.00 -7.73 -25.13
CA ALA A 118 12.16 -6.77 -26.21
C ALA A 118 10.85 -6.08 -26.60
N ALA A 119 9.75 -6.84 -26.69
CA ALA A 119 8.44 -6.29 -27.03
C ALA A 119 7.90 -5.35 -25.95
N LEU A 120 8.06 -5.70 -24.66
CA LEU A 120 7.62 -4.87 -23.54
C LEU A 120 8.50 -3.63 -23.38
N HIS A 121 9.81 -3.81 -23.45
CA HIS A 121 10.78 -2.72 -23.33
C HIS A 121 10.63 -1.69 -24.47
N ALA A 122 10.31 -2.14 -25.69
CA ALA A 122 10.03 -1.24 -26.81
C ALA A 122 8.74 -0.43 -26.65
N LYS A 123 7.75 -0.94 -25.90
CA LYS A 123 6.50 -0.23 -25.62
C LYS A 123 6.66 0.77 -24.48
N ASP A 124 7.24 0.33 -23.38
CA ASP A 124 7.45 1.10 -22.16
C ASP A 124 8.50 0.41 -21.29
N ALA A 125 9.77 0.76 -21.49
CA ALA A 125 10.89 0.20 -20.74
C ALA A 125 10.72 0.38 -19.23
N LEU A 126 10.52 1.61 -18.79
CA LEU A 126 10.39 1.90 -17.37
C LEU A 126 9.16 1.20 -16.77
N GLY A 127 7.99 1.27 -17.43
CA GLY A 127 6.80 0.59 -16.94
C GLY A 127 6.92 -0.93 -16.89
N ALA A 128 7.67 -1.54 -17.81
CA ALA A 128 7.95 -2.97 -17.78
C ALA A 128 8.82 -3.34 -16.57
N HIS A 129 9.92 -2.64 -16.34
CA HIS A 129 10.80 -2.88 -15.18
C HIS A 129 10.10 -2.57 -13.86
N VAL A 130 9.41 -1.43 -13.74
CA VAL A 130 8.65 -1.05 -12.54
C VAL A 130 7.62 -2.13 -12.17
N ARG A 131 6.97 -2.75 -13.16
CA ARG A 131 6.01 -3.82 -12.92
C ARG A 131 6.66 -5.17 -12.64
N ASP A 132 7.58 -5.60 -13.50
CA ASP A 132 8.07 -6.98 -13.51
C ASP A 132 9.27 -7.20 -12.60
N GLU A 133 10.07 -6.16 -12.38
CA GLU A 133 11.24 -6.16 -11.50
C GLU A 133 10.89 -5.62 -10.12
N LEU A 134 10.35 -4.41 -10.03
CA LEU A 134 10.02 -3.77 -8.75
C LEU A 134 8.70 -4.25 -8.13
N GLY A 135 7.83 -4.90 -8.92
CA GLY A 135 6.51 -5.36 -8.45
C GLY A 135 5.52 -4.22 -8.18
N ILE A 136 5.81 -3.00 -8.64
CA ILE A 136 4.98 -1.83 -8.43
C ILE A 136 3.91 -1.79 -9.53
N SER A 137 2.65 -1.73 -9.12
CA SER A 137 1.49 -1.73 -10.01
C SER A 137 0.41 -0.80 -9.48
N GLU A 138 -0.56 -0.43 -10.33
CA GLU A 138 -1.72 0.39 -9.90
C GLU A 138 -2.50 -0.22 -8.72
N HIS A 139 -2.41 -1.54 -8.54
CA HIS A 139 -3.07 -2.26 -7.45
C HIS A 139 -2.28 -2.23 -6.13
N THR A 140 -0.98 -1.99 -6.20
CA THR A 140 -0.06 -1.96 -5.04
C THR A 140 0.41 -0.56 -4.67
N GLU A 141 0.06 0.46 -5.47
CA GLU A 141 0.43 1.85 -5.25
C GLU A 141 0.03 2.37 -3.86
N ALA A 142 0.99 2.99 -3.19
CA ALA A 142 0.82 3.58 -1.88
C ALA A 142 -0.16 4.78 -1.91
N LYS A 143 -1.20 4.74 -1.06
CA LYS A 143 -2.22 5.81 -0.94
C LYS A 143 -2.31 6.34 0.50
N PRO A 144 -1.35 7.17 0.95
CA PRO A 144 -1.21 7.55 2.36
C PRO A 144 -2.44 8.21 2.96
N LEU A 145 -3.04 9.17 2.24
CA LEU A 145 -4.20 9.90 2.73
C LEU A 145 -5.44 9.00 2.89
N ILE A 146 -5.62 8.03 1.97
CA ILE A 146 -6.75 7.10 2.05
C ILE A 146 -6.57 6.17 3.24
N ALA A 147 -5.37 5.61 3.43
CA ALA A 147 -5.08 4.73 4.56
C ALA A 147 -5.20 5.46 5.91
N ALA A 148 -4.67 6.67 6.02
CA ALA A 148 -4.78 7.51 7.21
C ALA A 148 -6.23 7.88 7.53
N GLY A 149 -7.01 8.32 6.54
CA GLY A 149 -8.41 8.64 6.73
C GLY A 149 -9.25 7.41 7.11
N ALA A 150 -9.02 6.27 6.43
CA ALA A 150 -9.73 5.03 6.71
C ALA A 150 -9.47 4.52 8.13
N SER A 151 -8.21 4.52 8.59
CA SER A 151 -7.85 4.11 9.94
C SER A 151 -8.43 5.05 11.02
N ALA A 152 -8.32 6.36 10.86
CA ALA A 152 -8.86 7.31 11.84
C ALA A 152 -10.39 7.29 11.94
N LEU A 153 -11.09 7.22 10.80
CA LEU A 153 -12.56 7.16 10.81
C LEU A 153 -13.06 5.88 11.46
N THR A 154 -12.44 4.74 11.16
CA THR A 154 -12.84 3.45 11.74
C THR A 154 -12.45 3.30 13.21
N PHE A 155 -11.37 3.97 13.66
CA PHE A 155 -11.03 4.04 15.08
C PHE A 155 -12.13 4.70 15.92
N ALA A 156 -12.86 5.66 15.34
CA ALA A 156 -13.89 6.42 16.03
C ALA A 156 -15.29 5.77 16.00
N VAL A 157 -15.42 4.56 15.44
CA VAL A 157 -16.67 3.78 15.38
C VAL A 157 -16.75 2.81 16.55
#